data_AF-A0AAV3PBE2-F1
#
_entry.id   AF-A0AAV3PBE2-F1
#
_cell.length_a   1.000
_cell.length_b   1.000
_cell.length_c   1.000
_cell.angle_alpha   90.00
_cell.angle_beta   90.00
_cell.angle_gamma   90.00
#
_symmetry.space_group_name_H-M   'P 1'
#
loop_
_entity.id
_entity.type
_entity.pdbx_description
1 polymer ?
#
loop_
_entity_poly.entity_id
_entity_poly.type
_entity_poly.pdbx_seq_one_letter_code
_entity_poly.pdbx_strand_id
1 'polypeptide(L)'
;MPFPALDYPDRAVWRDSPRGKFEVKSAYLLACRMVREKDPSPMPSSPPSGFWKCLWKWKLPPKVRHFLWRLYTDSLPTGANMCKKGMEVQQMCFFCGQCGEEAVHIFQQCDYVKDICAELDMPAFPHGFICSIDLLKFGANVCEEELLYLCLICSDRLINVECCIK
;
A
#
# COMPACT_ATOMS: atom_id res chain seq x y z
N MET A 1 12.03 -30.19 30.97
CA MET A 1 12.50 -29.16 31.92
C MET A 1 11.94 -29.51 33.29
N PRO A 2 12.76 -29.61 34.35
CA PRO A 2 12.24 -29.77 35.70
C PRO A 2 11.67 -28.42 36.17
N PHE A 3 10.47 -28.45 36.75
CA PHE A 3 9.87 -27.27 37.37
C PHE A 3 10.67 -26.90 38.64
N PRO A 4 11.04 -25.63 38.86
CA PRO A 4 11.72 -25.23 40.09
C PRO A 4 10.77 -25.39 41.28
N ALA A 5 11.22 -26.04 42.35
CA ALA A 5 10.47 -26.23 43.60
C ALA A 5 10.45 -24.97 44.50
N LEU A 6 10.53 -23.78 43.91
CA LEU A 6 10.54 -22.51 44.63
C LEU A 6 9.20 -21.82 44.44
N ASP A 7 8.58 -21.45 45.56
CA ASP A 7 7.30 -20.73 45.64
C ASP A 7 7.49 -19.27 45.19
N TYR A 8 7.64 -19.09 43.89
CA TYR A 8 7.73 -17.78 43.26
C TYR A 8 6.32 -17.33 42.85
N PRO A 9 5.91 -16.10 43.17
CA PRO A 9 4.62 -15.61 42.73
C PRO A 9 4.59 -15.57 41.20
N ASP A 10 3.48 -16.05 40.63
CA ASP A 10 3.23 -16.02 39.20
C ASP A 10 3.40 -14.61 38.64
N ARG A 11 4.05 -14.50 37.48
CA ARG A 11 4.27 -13.24 36.80
C ARG A 11 3.82 -13.32 35.35
N ALA A 12 3.08 -12.31 34.90
CA ALA A 12 2.75 -12.16 33.49
C ALA A 12 4.04 -11.88 32.69
N VAL A 13 4.31 -12.73 31.69
CA VAL A 13 5.48 -12.64 30.82
C VAL A 13 5.00 -12.54 29.37
N TRP A 14 5.50 -11.55 28.64
CA TRP A 14 5.24 -11.44 27.21
C TRP A 14 6.08 -12.46 26.43
N ARG A 15 5.42 -13.50 25.90
CA ARG A 15 6.08 -14.64 25.24
C ARG A 15 7.00 -14.24 24.08
N ASP A 16 6.60 -13.27 23.27
CA ASP A 16 7.37 -12.82 22.10
C ASP A 16 8.43 -11.75 22.44
N SER A 17 8.83 -11.62 23.71
CA SER A 17 9.94 -10.78 24.15
C SER A 17 10.99 -11.63 24.87
N PRO A 18 12.26 -11.60 24.45
CA PRO A 18 13.35 -12.30 25.16
C PRO A 18 13.53 -11.83 26.61
N ARG A 19 13.06 -10.63 26.94
CA ARG A 19 13.11 -10.04 28.28
C ARG A 19 11.82 -10.24 29.07
N GLY A 20 10.82 -10.89 28.48
CA GLY A 20 9.51 -11.09 29.09
C GLY A 20 8.67 -9.84 29.28
N LYS A 21 9.16 -8.67 28.82
CA LYS A 21 8.47 -7.38 28.91
C LYS A 21 7.65 -7.13 27.65
N PHE A 22 6.46 -6.56 27.82
CA PHE A 22 5.64 -6.11 26.71
C PHE A 22 6.36 -4.99 25.94
N GLU A 23 6.47 -5.16 24.62
CA GLU A 23 6.95 -4.13 23.71
C GLU A 23 5.95 -4.03 22.54
N VAL A 24 5.58 -2.80 22.17
CA VAL A 24 4.65 -2.56 21.05
C VAL A 24 5.15 -3.21 19.76
N LYS A 25 6.47 -3.21 19.55
CA LYS A 25 7.11 -3.83 18.38
C LYS A 25 6.89 -5.35 18.34
N SER A 26 7.06 -6.06 19.45
CA SER A 26 6.88 -7.52 19.48
C SER A 26 5.41 -7.91 19.35
N ALA A 27 4.51 -7.13 19.97
CA ALA A 27 3.06 -7.30 19.79
C ALA A 27 2.61 -7.09 18.34
N TYR A 28 3.11 -6.05 17.68
CA TYR A 28 2.83 -5.81 16.27
C TYR A 28 3.33 -6.94 15.37
N LEU A 29 4.57 -7.40 15.57
CA LEU A 29 5.13 -8.50 14.78
C LEU A 29 4.36 -9.82 14.99
N LEU A 30 3.91 -10.09 16.21
CA LEU A 30 3.05 -11.24 16.51
C LEU A 30 1.71 -11.12 15.76
N ALA A 31 1.07 -9.96 15.80
CA ALA A 31 -0.16 -9.71 15.06
C ALA A 31 0.03 -9.91 13.55
N CYS A 32 1.14 -9.41 12.97
CA CYS A 32 1.48 -9.65 11.57
C CYS A 32 1.67 -11.14 11.25
N ARG A 33 2.29 -11.91 12.15
CA ARG A 33 2.45 -13.37 11.99
C ARG A 33 1.09 -14.06 11.99
N MET A 34 0.21 -13.72 12.93
CA MET A 34 -1.14 -14.28 13.02
C MET A 34 -1.99 -13.98 11.78
N VAL A 35 -1.84 -12.78 11.19
CA VAL A 35 -2.52 -12.44 9.93
C VAL A 35 -2.00 -13.31 8.79
N ARG A 36 -0.67 -13.51 8.67
CA ARG A 36 -0.06 -14.39 7.65
C ARG A 36 -0.47 -15.85 7.76
N GLU A 37 -0.68 -16.35 8.98
CA GLU A 37 -1.14 -17.74 9.19
C GLU A 37 -2.57 -17.96 8.70
N LYS A 38 -3.42 -16.92 8.79
CA LYS A 38 -4.80 -16.97 8.30
C LYS A 38 -4.93 -16.71 6.81
N ASP A 39 -4.06 -15.87 6.27
CA ASP A 39 -4.04 -15.52 4.84
C ASP A 39 -2.58 -15.54 4.34
N PRO A 40 -2.17 -16.54 3.54
CA PRO A 40 -0.83 -16.64 2.98
C PRO A 40 -0.58 -15.65 1.83
N SER A 41 -1.55 -14.77 1.53
CA SER A 41 -1.37 -13.64 0.62
C SER A 41 -0.07 -12.87 0.91
N PRO A 42 0.68 -12.44 -0.12
CA PRO A 42 1.83 -11.58 0.05
C PRO A 42 1.42 -10.29 0.76
N MET A 43 1.74 -10.18 2.06
CA MET A 43 1.69 -8.91 2.76
C MET A 43 2.51 -7.88 1.97
N PRO A 44 2.06 -6.61 1.89
CA PRO A 44 2.83 -5.56 1.23
C PRO A 44 4.24 -5.59 1.79
N SER A 45 5.20 -5.88 0.91
CA SER A 45 6.59 -6.08 1.33
C SER A 45 7.02 -4.84 2.11
N SER A 46 7.53 -5.05 3.33
CA SER A 46 8.07 -3.95 4.11
C SER A 46 9.11 -3.27 3.23
N PRO A 47 8.97 -1.97 2.96
CA PRO A 47 9.84 -1.31 2.00
C PRO A 47 11.30 -1.47 2.45
N PRO A 48 12.23 -1.64 1.50
CA PRO A 48 13.64 -1.78 1.81
C PRO A 48 14.10 -0.57 2.63
N SER A 49 15.07 -0.83 3.51
CA SER A 49 15.62 0.20 4.39
C SER A 49 15.98 1.46 3.60
N GLY A 50 15.41 2.60 4.00
CA GLY A 50 15.68 3.88 3.36
C GLY A 50 14.77 4.28 2.20
N PHE A 51 13.89 3.40 1.70
CA PHE A 51 12.94 3.73 0.62
C PHE A 51 12.14 5.01 0.89
N TRP A 52 11.53 5.10 2.08
CA TRP A 52 10.78 6.29 2.47
C TRP A 52 11.66 7.54 2.52
N LYS A 53 12.90 7.41 3.01
CA LYS A 53 13.85 8.53 3.03
C LYS A 53 14.15 9.02 1.62
N CYS A 54 14.26 8.12 0.65
CA CYS A 54 14.45 8.48 -0.75
C CYS A 54 13.21 9.18 -1.32
N LEU A 55 12.01 8.59 -1.16
CA LEU A 55 10.75 9.16 -1.65
C LEU A 55 10.53 10.60 -1.13
N TRP A 56 10.78 10.82 0.16
CA TRP A 56 10.59 12.15 0.76
C TRP A 56 11.66 13.16 0.38
N LYS A 57 12.84 12.71 -0.06
CA LYS A 57 13.94 13.58 -0.56
C LYS A 57 13.80 13.97 -2.03
N TRP A 58 12.93 13.31 -2.79
CA TRP A 58 12.69 13.66 -4.19
C TRP A 58 12.13 15.07 -4.32
N LYS A 59 12.58 15.77 -5.37
CA LYS A 59 12.10 17.12 -5.75
C LYS A 59 10.76 17.01 -6.48
N LEU A 60 9.78 16.37 -5.85
CA LEU A 60 8.43 16.23 -6.37
C LEU A 60 7.44 17.06 -5.53
N PRO A 61 6.34 17.52 -6.12
CA PRO A 61 5.25 18.15 -5.39
C PRO A 61 4.80 17.28 -4.21
N PRO A 62 4.43 17.88 -3.06
CA PRO A 62 3.91 17.13 -1.91
C PRO A 62 2.76 16.19 -2.28
N LYS A 63 1.87 16.60 -3.18
CA LYS A 63 0.75 15.79 -3.67
C LYS A 63 1.21 14.48 -4.32
N VAL A 64 2.22 14.57 -5.20
CA VAL A 64 2.78 13.40 -5.90
C VAL A 64 3.47 12.45 -4.92
N ARG A 65 4.25 12.97 -3.97
CA ARG A 65 4.90 12.12 -2.93
C ARG A 65 3.87 11.37 -2.07
N HIS A 66 2.79 12.04 -1.69
CA HIS A 66 1.70 11.40 -0.94
C HIS A 66 0.97 10.35 -1.77
N PHE A 67 0.72 10.63 -3.05
CA PHE A 67 0.12 9.67 -3.97
C PHE A 67 0.98 8.41 -4.11
N LEU A 68 2.29 8.56 -4.34
CA LEU A 68 3.23 7.43 -4.43
C LEU A 68 3.29 6.64 -3.12
N TRP A 69 3.25 7.32 -1.97
CA TRP A 69 3.15 6.67 -0.66
C TRP A 69 1.87 5.82 -0.56
N ARG A 70 0.71 6.40 -0.89
CA ARG A 70 -0.59 5.70 -0.87
C ARG A 70 -0.62 4.52 -1.86
N LEU A 71 -0.02 4.68 -3.03
CA LEU A 71 0.06 3.65 -4.05
C LEU A 71 0.93 2.48 -3.58
N TYR A 72 2.08 2.75 -2.97
CA TYR A 72 2.94 1.70 -2.41
C TYR A 72 2.29 0.96 -1.24
N THR A 73 1.59 1.67 -0.35
CA THR A 73 0.96 1.04 0.83
C THR A 73 -0.42 0.45 0.55
N ASP A 74 -0.82 0.31 -0.72
CA ASP A 74 -2.17 -0.09 -1.15
C ASP A 74 -3.27 0.63 -0.35
N SER A 75 -3.06 1.94 -0.17
CA SER A 75 -3.92 2.82 0.65
C SER A 75 -4.71 3.81 -0.19
N LEU A 76 -4.70 3.64 -1.52
CA LEU A 76 -5.57 4.40 -2.42
C LEU A 76 -7.03 4.01 -2.15
N PRO A 77 -7.98 4.98 -2.18
CA PRO A 77 -9.42 4.72 -2.07
C PRO A 77 -9.99 4.05 -3.33
N THR A 78 -9.49 2.87 -3.67
CA THR A 78 -10.02 2.03 -4.74
C THR A 78 -11.27 1.29 -4.24
N GLY A 79 -12.17 0.88 -5.14
CA GLY A 79 -13.35 0.07 -4.80
C GLY A 79 -12.99 -1.16 -3.94
N ALA A 80 -11.91 -1.87 -4.28
CA ALA A 80 -11.42 -3.00 -3.49
C ALA A 80 -11.02 -2.58 -2.06
N ASN A 81 -10.28 -1.48 -1.90
CA ASN A 81 -9.82 -1.03 -0.58
C ASN A 81 -10.94 -0.41 0.28
N MET A 82 -11.94 0.20 -0.36
CA MET A 82 -13.14 0.68 0.31
C MET A 82 -14.01 -0.50 0.81
N CYS A 83 -14.19 -1.54 0.00
CA CYS A 83 -14.90 -2.74 0.42
C CYS A 83 -14.16 -3.51 1.53
N LYS A 84 -12.82 -3.60 1.49
CA LYS A 84 -12.02 -4.15 2.61
C LYS A 84 -12.27 -3.40 3.93
N LYS A 85 -12.66 -2.12 3.85
CA LYS A 85 -13.02 -1.27 5.02
C LYS A 85 -14.50 -1.34 5.39
N GLY A 86 -15.29 -2.22 4.76
CA GLY A 86 -16.71 -2.39 5.04
C GLY A 86 -17.63 -1.37 4.38
N MET A 87 -17.13 -0.60 3.41
CA MET A 87 -17.99 0.31 2.62
C MET A 87 -18.64 -0.45 1.46
N GLU A 88 -19.93 -0.24 1.28
CA GLU A 88 -20.69 -0.76 0.14
C GLU A 88 -20.50 0.18 -1.06
N VAL A 89 -19.53 -0.15 -1.90
CA VAL A 89 -19.19 0.63 -3.10
C VAL A 89 -19.10 -0.30 -4.31
N GLN A 90 -19.29 0.27 -5.50
CA GLN A 90 -19.08 -0.47 -6.74
C GLN A 90 -17.62 -0.93 -6.83
N GLN A 91 -17.42 -2.24 -6.92
CA GLN A 91 -16.08 -2.83 -7.02
C GLN A 91 -15.54 -2.83 -8.45
N MET A 92 -16.33 -2.44 -9.45
CA MET A 92 -15.86 -2.40 -10.84
C MET A 92 -14.96 -1.20 -11.09
N CYS A 93 -13.91 -1.40 -11.87
CA CYS A 93 -13.02 -0.36 -12.36
C CYS A 93 -13.82 0.71 -13.09
N PHE A 94 -13.61 1.96 -12.72
CA PHE A 94 -14.30 3.09 -13.34
C PHE A 94 -13.94 3.31 -14.80
N PHE A 95 -12.70 2.99 -15.15
CA PHE A 95 -12.14 3.26 -16.47
C PHE A 95 -12.63 2.25 -17.50
N CYS A 96 -12.51 0.95 -17.21
CA CYS A 96 -12.92 -0.09 -18.16
C CYS A 96 -14.28 -0.74 -17.86
N GLY A 97 -14.79 -0.64 -16.63
CA GLY A 97 -16.04 -1.28 -16.21
C GLY A 97 -15.99 -2.81 -16.10
N GLN A 98 -14.84 -3.45 -16.32
CA GLN A 98 -14.77 -4.91 -16.54
C GLN A 98 -14.14 -5.71 -15.39
N CYS A 99 -13.19 -5.14 -14.64
CA CYS A 99 -12.47 -5.83 -13.57
C CYS A 99 -12.64 -5.13 -12.22
N GLY A 100 -12.16 -5.75 -11.15
CA GLY A 100 -12.08 -5.12 -9.83
C GLY A 100 -11.28 -3.81 -9.87
N GLU A 101 -11.77 -2.77 -9.18
CA GLU A 101 -11.05 -1.52 -8.98
C GLU A 101 -9.95 -1.76 -7.93
N GLU A 102 -8.80 -2.20 -8.42
CA GLU A 102 -7.56 -2.40 -7.68
C GLU A 102 -6.47 -1.51 -8.25
N ALA A 103 -5.50 -1.10 -7.43
CA ALA A 103 -4.39 -0.28 -7.90
C ALA A 103 -3.60 -0.99 -9.03
N VAL A 104 -3.33 -2.29 -8.91
CA VAL A 104 -2.70 -3.08 -9.99
C VAL A 104 -3.50 -2.98 -11.26
N HIS A 105 -4.82 -3.17 -11.16
CA HIS A 105 -5.68 -3.13 -12.32
C HIS A 105 -5.62 -1.75 -12.98
N ILE A 106 -5.87 -0.66 -12.25
CA ILE A 106 -5.89 0.70 -12.78
C ILE A 106 -4.57 1.05 -13.48
N PHE A 107 -3.43 0.79 -12.84
CA PHE A 107 -2.14 1.25 -13.37
C PHE A 107 -1.48 0.27 -14.37
N GLN A 108 -1.69 -1.04 -14.26
CA GLN A 108 -0.97 -2.03 -15.09
C GLN A 108 -1.84 -2.80 -16.06
N GLN A 109 -3.11 -3.05 -15.74
CA GLN A 109 -3.93 -4.01 -16.48
C GLN A 109 -5.12 -3.38 -17.20
N CYS A 110 -5.54 -2.19 -16.81
CA CYS A 110 -6.69 -1.51 -17.37
C CYS A 110 -6.39 -1.04 -18.79
N ASP A 111 -7.09 -1.62 -19.77
CA ASP A 111 -6.86 -1.32 -21.18
C ASP A 111 -7.16 0.15 -21.50
N TYR A 112 -8.19 0.73 -20.90
CA TYR A 112 -8.49 2.16 -21.03
C TYR A 112 -7.33 3.06 -20.59
N VAL A 113 -6.68 2.74 -19.47
CA VAL A 113 -5.52 3.51 -18.99
C VAL A 113 -4.31 3.29 -19.88
N LYS A 114 -4.10 2.07 -20.40
CA LYS A 114 -3.02 1.80 -21.36
C LYS A 114 -3.19 2.59 -22.65
N ASP A 115 -4.42 2.69 -23.16
CA ASP A 115 -4.72 3.43 -24.38
C ASP A 115 -4.41 4.92 -24.18
N ILE A 116 -4.85 5.52 -23.07
CA ILE A 116 -4.51 6.92 -22.72
C ILE A 116 -3.01 7.11 -22.56
N CYS A 117 -2.31 6.19 -21.88
CA CYS A 117 -0.87 6.28 -21.74
C CYS A 117 -0.16 6.22 -23.10
N ALA A 118 -0.63 5.37 -24.02
CA ALA A 118 -0.08 5.28 -25.37
C ALA A 118 -0.33 6.55 -26.20
N GLU A 119 -1.51 7.15 -26.08
CA GLU A 119 -1.84 8.43 -26.73
C GLU A 119 -0.98 9.59 -26.23
N LEU A 120 -0.58 9.56 -24.97
CA LEU A 120 0.22 10.59 -24.31
C LEU A 120 1.74 10.34 -24.37
N ASP A 121 2.18 9.30 -25.08
CA ASP A 121 3.60 8.84 -25.13
C ASP A 121 4.21 8.58 -23.73
N MET A 122 3.36 8.15 -22.80
CA MET A 122 3.72 7.86 -21.42
C MET A 122 4.30 6.45 -21.29
N PRO A 123 5.34 6.24 -20.47
CA PRO A 123 5.86 4.91 -20.21
C PRO A 123 4.79 4.05 -19.51
N ALA A 124 4.49 2.90 -20.09
CA ALA A 124 3.63 1.91 -19.44
C ALA A 124 4.19 1.53 -18.07
N PHE A 125 3.31 1.40 -17.08
CA PHE A 125 3.72 1.00 -15.75
C PHE A 125 4.34 -0.41 -15.78
N PRO A 126 5.56 -0.60 -15.26
CA PRO A 126 6.22 -1.90 -15.30
C PRO A 126 5.41 -2.94 -14.54
N HIS A 127 5.38 -4.15 -15.11
CA HIS A 127 4.72 -5.30 -14.51
C HIS A 127 5.39 -5.60 -13.16
N GLY A 128 4.65 -5.45 -12.05
CA GLY A 128 5.21 -5.57 -10.70
C GLY A 128 5.44 -4.24 -9.94
N PHE A 129 4.84 -3.14 -10.39
CA PHE A 129 4.91 -1.79 -9.78
C PHE A 129 4.66 -1.70 -8.25
N ILE A 130 4.11 -2.75 -7.64
CA ILE A 130 4.01 -2.88 -6.16
C ILE A 130 5.28 -3.50 -5.55
N CYS A 131 6.43 -3.36 -6.23
CA CYS A 131 7.73 -3.62 -5.68
C CYS A 131 8.50 -2.30 -5.53
N SER A 132 9.17 -2.14 -4.40
CA SER A 132 9.90 -0.93 -4.03
C SER A 132 10.98 -0.50 -5.03
N ILE A 133 11.51 -1.44 -5.82
CA ILE A 133 12.55 -1.18 -6.81
C ILE A 133 11.95 -0.49 -8.03
N ASP A 134 10.77 -0.91 -8.47
CA ASP A 134 10.14 -0.40 -9.69
C ASP A 134 9.54 0.99 -9.48
N LEU A 135 9.05 1.27 -8.27
CA LEU A 135 8.60 2.61 -7.87
C LEU A 135 9.75 3.63 -7.82
N LEU A 136 10.95 3.21 -7.35
CA LEU A 136 12.14 4.07 -7.36
C LEU A 136 12.63 4.36 -8.78
N LYS A 137 12.60 3.36 -9.67
CA LYS A 137 12.96 3.54 -11.09
C LYS A 137 11.95 4.42 -11.81
N PHE A 138 10.66 4.22 -11.55
CA PHE A 138 9.59 5.02 -12.16
C PHE A 138 9.69 6.48 -11.76
N GLY A 139 9.74 6.79 -10.47
CA GLY A 139 9.84 8.20 -10.06
C GLY A 139 11.20 8.86 -10.36
N ALA A 140 12.22 8.10 -10.76
CA ALA A 140 13.47 8.65 -11.30
C ALA A 140 13.40 8.92 -12.82
N ASN A 141 12.50 8.25 -13.54
CA ASN A 141 12.43 8.28 -15.01
C ASN A 141 11.19 8.99 -15.57
N VAL A 142 10.24 9.38 -14.72
CA VAL A 142 8.98 10.01 -15.11
C VAL A 142 9.03 11.48 -14.76
N CYS A 143 8.60 12.33 -15.70
CA CYS A 143 8.59 13.78 -15.50
C CYS A 143 7.55 14.20 -14.44
N GLU A 144 7.75 15.36 -13.83
CA GLU A 144 6.82 15.88 -12.81
C GLU A 144 5.39 16.06 -13.35
N GLU A 145 5.26 16.48 -14.61
CA GLU A 145 3.98 16.71 -15.30
C GLU A 145 3.20 15.39 -15.52
N GLU A 146 3.91 14.34 -15.93
CA GLU A 146 3.38 13.00 -16.15
C GLU A 146 2.85 12.37 -14.84
N LEU A 147 3.58 12.54 -13.74
CA LEU A 147 3.13 12.11 -12.41
C LEU A 147 1.94 12.92 -11.91
N LEU A 148 1.90 14.22 -12.20
CA LEU A 148 0.76 15.06 -11.87
C LEU A 148 -0.48 14.63 -12.66
N TYR A 149 -0.34 14.27 -13.94
CA TYR A 149 -1.46 13.80 -14.76
C TYR A 149 -2.05 12.49 -14.24
N LEU A 150 -1.20 11.53 -13.90
CA LEU A 150 -1.62 10.27 -13.24
C LEU A 150 -2.23 10.53 -11.86
N CYS A 151 -1.65 11.47 -11.09
CA CYS A 151 -2.24 11.93 -9.84
C CYS A 151 -3.60 12.58 -10.07
N LEU A 152 -3.83 13.35 -11.15
CA LEU A 152 -5.11 14.00 -11.45
C LEU A 152 -6.16 12.99 -11.88
N ILE A 153 -5.83 12.08 -12.83
CA ILE A 153 -6.71 10.98 -13.27
C ILE A 153 -7.21 10.18 -12.07
N CYS A 154 -6.33 9.91 -11.10
CA CYS A 154 -6.72 9.21 -9.89
C CYS A 154 -7.39 10.14 -8.88
N SER A 155 -6.84 11.32 -8.62
CA SER A 155 -7.28 12.24 -7.56
C SER A 155 -8.61 12.93 -7.86
N ASP A 156 -8.98 13.17 -9.11
CA ASP A 156 -10.28 13.77 -9.46
C ASP A 156 -11.45 12.84 -9.12
N ARG A 157 -11.19 11.54 -9.00
CA ARG A 157 -12.13 10.61 -8.37
C ARG A 157 -11.96 10.55 -6.84
N LEU A 158 -10.73 10.60 -6.32
CA LEU A 158 -10.45 10.50 -4.87
C LEU A 158 -10.87 11.73 -4.03
N ILE A 159 -10.94 12.92 -4.63
CA ILE A 159 -11.44 14.14 -3.98
C ILE A 159 -12.97 14.13 -3.91
N ASN A 160 -13.64 13.53 -4.90
CA ASN A 160 -15.10 13.42 -4.90
C ASN A 160 -15.63 12.39 -3.88
N VAL A 161 -14.83 11.38 -3.48
CA VAL A 161 -15.24 10.44 -2.41
C VAL A 161 -15.18 11.11 -1.02
N GLU A 162 -14.31 12.11 -0.79
CA GLU A 162 -14.35 12.91 0.44
C GLU A 162 -15.65 13.73 0.58
N CYS A 163 -16.38 13.94 -0.52
CA CYS A 163 -17.68 14.60 -0.52
C CYS A 163 -18.84 13.67 -0.07
N CYS A 164 -18.65 12.34 -0.10
CA CYS A 164 -19.63 11.37 0.40
C CYS A 164 -19.45 11.04 1.90
N ILE A 165 -18.51 11.69 2.60
CA ILE A 165 -18.28 11.55 4.05
C ILE A 165 -18.78 12.80 4.80
N LYS A 166 -19.80 13.48 4.28
CA LYS A 166 -20.54 14.53 5.00
C LYS A 166 -22.04 14.27 4.97
#